data_AF-A0A4V6PAV0-F1
#
_entry.id   AF-A0A4V6PAV0-F1
#
_cell.length_a   1.000
_cell.length_b   1.000
_cell.length_c   1.000
_cell.angle_alpha   90.00
_cell.angle_beta   90.00
_cell.angle_gamma   90.00
#
_symmetry.space_group_name_H-M   'P 1'
#
loop_
_entity.id
_entity.type
_entity.pdbx_description
1 polymer ?
#
loop_
_entity_poly.entity_id
_entity_poly.type
_entity_poly.pdbx_seq_one_letter_code
_entity_poly.pdbx_strand_id
1 'polypeptide(L)'
;MTTVLDLTKEPPDEAELSGVQEILVHHGGEIDLPPLGAAPSLRSLRLNRARVPDLSPLRDLPLERLSVTARDGDLVSLAPHGTLRTLRLASAGTPVSIAPLRDLPRLSGLDLTSAEVADLDVLADLDGLRYLAMRPDQWQASTPPPALAAASLKGTVTLGAAIRWAVGLGGDTGNVVRHSGHVT
;
A
#
# COMPACT_ATOMS: atom_id res chain seq x y z
N MET A 1 6.08 -14.35 13.81
CA MET A 1 7.55 -14.26 13.72
C MET A 1 7.86 -13.46 12.47
N THR A 2 8.55 -12.33 12.59
CA THR A 2 8.91 -11.48 11.44
C THR A 2 10.26 -11.96 10.91
N THR A 3 10.32 -12.37 9.65
CA THR A 3 11.55 -12.85 9.03
C THR A 3 12.09 -11.77 8.09
N VAL A 4 13.35 -11.40 8.29
CA VAL A 4 14.09 -10.55 7.35
C VAL A 4 14.84 -11.49 6.42
N LEU A 5 14.36 -11.61 5.19
CA LEU A 5 14.96 -12.44 4.14
C LEU A 5 15.65 -11.53 3.13
N ASP A 6 16.88 -11.91 2.76
CA ASP A 6 17.63 -11.29 1.68
C ASP A 6 17.40 -12.08 0.39
N LEU A 7 16.39 -11.69 -0.38
CA LEU A 7 16.02 -12.32 -1.66
C LEU A 7 17.01 -12.02 -2.79
N THR A 8 18.14 -11.35 -2.52
CA THR A 8 19.16 -11.01 -3.53
C THR A 8 20.34 -11.97 -3.57
N LYS A 9 20.32 -13.00 -2.73
CA LYS A 9 21.33 -14.05 -2.65
C LYS A 9 20.80 -15.35 -3.26
N GLU A 10 21.38 -16.47 -2.85
CA GLU A 10 20.86 -17.79 -3.16
C GLU A 10 19.37 -17.88 -2.80
N PRO A 11 18.52 -18.41 -3.68
CA PRO A 11 17.09 -18.50 -3.42
C PRO A 11 16.84 -19.33 -2.16
N PRO A 12 16.03 -18.83 -1.20
CA PRO A 12 15.73 -19.57 0.02
C PRO A 12 15.05 -20.91 -0.32
N ASP A 13 15.40 -21.95 0.43
CA ASP A 13 14.81 -23.28 0.24
C ASP A 13 13.32 -23.26 0.65
N GLU A 14 12.51 -24.13 0.04
CA GLU A 14 11.07 -24.25 0.29
C GLU A 14 10.78 -24.57 1.76
N ALA A 15 11.64 -25.37 2.39
CA ALA A 15 11.55 -25.65 3.82
C ALA A 15 11.66 -24.38 4.67
N GLU A 16 12.52 -23.43 4.27
CA GLU A 16 12.74 -22.16 4.99
C GLU A 16 11.53 -21.23 4.88
N LEU A 17 10.77 -21.32 3.78
CA LEU A 17 9.64 -20.43 3.50
C LEU A 17 8.27 -20.99 3.96
N SER A 18 8.17 -22.30 4.18
CA SER A 18 6.92 -23.01 4.52
C SER A 18 6.12 -22.37 5.67
N GLY A 19 6.81 -21.87 6.70
CA GLY A 19 6.22 -21.25 7.89
C GLY A 19 6.28 -19.71 7.92
N VAL A 20 6.86 -19.07 6.91
CA VAL A 20 7.09 -17.62 6.93
C VAL A 20 5.78 -16.87 6.65
N GLN A 21 5.42 -15.98 7.58
CA GLN A 21 4.20 -15.17 7.47
C GLN A 21 4.48 -13.71 7.10
N GLU A 22 5.69 -13.23 7.35
CA GLU A 22 6.09 -11.87 7.07
C GLU A 22 7.51 -11.83 6.53
N ILE A 23 7.65 -11.17 5.37
CA ILE A 23 8.94 -10.89 4.73
C ILE A 23 9.12 -9.38 4.66
N LEU A 24 10.27 -8.94 5.13
CA LEU A 24 10.73 -7.56 5.02
C LEU A 24 12.04 -7.55 4.26
N VAL A 25 12.04 -6.90 3.09
CA VAL A 25 13.25 -6.65 2.32
C VAL A 25 13.60 -5.18 2.34
N HIS A 26 14.84 -4.90 2.70
CA HIS A 26 15.45 -3.57 2.65
C HIS A 26 16.64 -3.63 1.72
N HIS A 27 16.41 -3.42 0.43
CA HIS A 27 17.44 -3.59 -0.59
C HIS A 27 17.33 -2.47 -1.62
N GLY A 28 18.45 -1.92 -2.09
CA GLY A 28 18.47 -0.80 -3.04
C GLY A 28 18.47 -1.19 -4.52
N GLY A 29 18.55 -2.48 -4.81
CA GLY A 29 18.59 -3.07 -6.16
C GLY A 29 17.32 -3.83 -6.54
N GLU A 30 17.46 -4.66 -7.58
CA GLU A 30 16.39 -5.48 -8.12
C GLU A 30 16.16 -6.75 -7.30
N ILE A 31 14.89 -7.13 -7.13
CA ILE A 31 14.47 -8.35 -6.41
C ILE A 31 13.63 -9.19 -7.35
N ASP A 32 13.96 -10.47 -7.42
CA ASP A 32 13.16 -11.48 -8.10
C ASP A 32 12.18 -12.14 -7.13
N LEU A 33 10.92 -12.26 -7.53
CA LEU A 33 9.82 -12.75 -6.68
C LEU A 33 9.38 -14.22 -6.88
N PRO A 34 9.71 -14.96 -7.97
CA PRO A 34 9.39 -16.38 -8.11
C PRO A 34 9.73 -17.26 -6.90
N PRO A 35 10.84 -17.06 -6.15
CA PRO A 35 11.10 -17.86 -4.95
C PRO A 35 10.00 -17.77 -3.89
N LEU A 36 9.21 -16.68 -3.86
CA LEU A 36 8.10 -16.53 -2.91
C LEU A 36 6.93 -17.48 -3.17
N GLY A 37 6.88 -18.14 -4.34
CA GLY A 37 5.92 -19.21 -4.62
C GLY A 37 5.99 -20.37 -3.62
N ALA A 38 7.13 -20.55 -2.97
CA ALA A 38 7.35 -21.55 -1.92
C ALA A 38 6.93 -21.09 -0.51
N ALA A 39 6.27 -19.93 -0.37
CA ALA A 39 5.84 -19.36 0.91
C ALA A 39 4.29 -19.42 1.10
N PRO A 40 3.70 -20.62 1.30
CA PRO A 40 2.24 -20.81 1.38
C PRO A 40 1.60 -20.16 2.61
N SER A 41 2.41 -19.69 3.56
CA SER A 41 1.95 -19.01 4.78
C SER A 41 2.10 -17.49 4.72
N LEU A 42 2.64 -16.92 3.62
CA LEU A 42 3.01 -15.51 3.55
C LEU A 42 1.78 -14.60 3.59
N ARG A 43 1.71 -13.71 4.58
CA ARG A 43 0.62 -12.75 4.79
C ARG A 43 1.03 -11.30 4.60
N SER A 44 2.31 -10.99 4.78
CA SER A 44 2.81 -9.63 4.73
C SER A 44 4.14 -9.56 4.00
N LEU A 45 4.22 -8.69 2.99
CA LEU A 45 5.41 -8.46 2.20
C LEU A 45 5.70 -6.96 2.15
N ARG A 46 6.90 -6.58 2.57
CA ARG A 46 7.37 -5.20 2.56
C ARG A 46 8.66 -5.10 1.76
N LEU A 47 8.60 -4.42 0.62
CA LEU A 47 9.70 -4.24 -0.32
C LEU A 47 10.17 -2.78 -0.23
N ASN A 48 11.08 -2.51 0.70
CA ASN A 48 11.58 -1.16 0.96
C ASN A 48 12.83 -0.89 0.15
N ARG A 49 12.80 0.22 -0.61
CA ARG A 49 13.87 0.65 -1.52
C ARG A 49 14.20 -0.33 -2.66
N ALA A 50 13.41 -1.40 -2.80
CA ALA A 50 13.64 -2.42 -3.80
C ALA A 50 12.96 -2.08 -5.12
N ARG A 51 13.60 -2.52 -6.22
CA ARG A 51 12.99 -2.53 -7.55
C ARG A 51 12.46 -3.95 -7.80
N VAL A 52 11.19 -4.06 -8.16
CA VAL A 52 10.62 -5.31 -8.63
C VAL A 52 10.25 -5.14 -10.09
N PRO A 53 10.80 -5.95 -11.00
CA PRO A 53 10.49 -5.85 -12.42
C PRO A 53 9.16 -6.53 -12.77
N ASP A 54 8.74 -7.52 -11.98
CA ASP A 54 7.51 -8.29 -12.19
C ASP A 54 6.83 -8.62 -10.85
N LEU A 55 5.59 -8.14 -10.67
CA LEU A 55 4.75 -8.44 -9.51
C LEU A 55 3.86 -9.67 -9.71
N SER A 56 3.86 -10.28 -10.90
CA SER A 56 3.04 -11.46 -11.22
C SER A 56 3.18 -12.63 -10.23
N PRO A 57 4.37 -12.92 -9.64
CA PRO A 57 4.50 -14.00 -8.67
C PRO A 57 3.71 -13.77 -7.37
N LEU A 58 3.27 -12.53 -7.09
CA LEU A 58 2.48 -12.20 -5.90
C LEU A 58 1.00 -12.55 -6.05
N ARG A 59 0.50 -12.68 -7.28
CA ARG A 59 -0.94 -12.78 -7.58
C ARG A 59 -1.63 -13.91 -6.82
N ASP A 60 -1.00 -15.07 -6.75
CA ASP A 60 -1.57 -16.29 -6.18
C ASP A 60 -1.13 -16.54 -4.72
N LEU A 61 -0.29 -15.67 -4.16
CA LEU A 61 0.14 -15.78 -2.76
C LEU A 61 -1.02 -15.42 -1.82
N PRO A 62 -1.08 -16.00 -0.61
CA PRO A 62 -2.12 -15.70 0.37
C PRO A 62 -1.89 -14.38 1.12
N LEU A 63 -1.31 -13.40 0.42
CA LEU A 63 -0.86 -12.12 0.93
C LEU A 63 -2.03 -11.22 1.32
N GLU A 64 -1.94 -10.60 2.48
CA GLU A 64 -2.97 -9.71 3.01
C GLU A 64 -2.48 -8.25 3.08
N ARG A 65 -1.16 -8.06 3.19
CA ARG A 65 -0.51 -6.74 3.28
C ARG A 65 0.67 -6.66 2.32
N LEU A 66 0.67 -5.65 1.46
CA LEU A 66 1.76 -5.36 0.53
C LEU A 66 2.24 -3.92 0.71
N SER A 67 3.55 -3.73 0.81
CA SER A 67 4.19 -2.43 0.66
C SER A 67 5.21 -2.53 -0.48
N VAL A 68 5.01 -1.77 -1.55
CA VAL A 68 5.79 -1.88 -2.78
C VAL A 68 6.01 -0.53 -3.45
N THR A 69 7.14 -0.40 -4.13
CA THR A 69 7.37 0.69 -5.09
C THR A 69 7.05 0.18 -6.49
N ALA A 70 6.12 0.83 -7.19
CA ALA A 70 5.66 0.43 -8.52
C ALA A 70 5.95 1.50 -9.57
N ARG A 71 5.96 1.09 -10.83
CA ARG A 71 5.85 1.91 -12.03
C ARG A 71 4.46 1.77 -12.63
N ASP A 72 4.17 2.62 -13.61
CA ASP A 72 2.96 2.51 -14.38
C ASP A 72 2.85 1.14 -15.06
N GLY A 73 1.66 0.54 -15.04
CA GLY A 73 1.40 -0.81 -15.54
C GLY A 73 1.75 -1.96 -14.59
N ASP A 74 2.63 -1.78 -13.60
CA ASP A 74 3.06 -2.89 -12.71
C ASP A 74 1.86 -3.51 -11.95
N LEU A 75 0.91 -2.66 -11.54
CA LEU A 75 -0.26 -3.08 -10.74
C LEU A 75 -1.24 -3.98 -11.51
N VAL A 76 -1.17 -4.02 -12.85
CA VAL A 76 -2.03 -4.90 -13.68
C VAL A 76 -1.84 -6.36 -13.31
N SER A 77 -0.59 -6.75 -13.03
CA SER A 77 -0.24 -8.14 -12.69
C SER A 77 -0.75 -8.60 -11.32
N LEU A 78 -1.12 -7.65 -10.44
CA LEU A 78 -1.74 -7.96 -9.15
C LEU A 78 -3.23 -8.30 -9.29
N ALA A 79 -3.89 -7.92 -10.37
CA ALA A 79 -5.33 -8.11 -10.52
C ALA A 79 -5.69 -9.46 -11.19
N PRO A 80 -6.66 -10.24 -10.67
CA PRO A 80 -7.28 -10.12 -9.35
C PRO A 80 -6.44 -10.82 -8.26
N HIS A 81 -6.16 -10.13 -7.15
CA HIS A 81 -5.52 -10.72 -5.95
C HIS A 81 -6.60 -11.08 -4.92
N GLY A 82 -6.77 -12.37 -4.63
CA GLY A 82 -7.92 -12.86 -3.85
C GLY A 82 -7.91 -12.54 -2.34
N THR A 83 -6.76 -12.14 -1.77
CA THR A 83 -6.60 -11.98 -0.31
C THR A 83 -6.06 -10.62 0.12
N LEU A 84 -5.54 -9.81 -0.80
CA LEU A 84 -4.88 -8.55 -0.45
C LEU A 84 -5.88 -7.56 0.15
N ARG A 85 -5.63 -7.13 1.39
CA ARG A 85 -6.50 -6.20 2.14
C ARG A 85 -5.91 -4.81 2.27
N THR A 86 -4.59 -4.73 2.37
CA THR A 86 -3.88 -3.46 2.56
C THR A 86 -2.76 -3.31 1.55
N LEU A 87 -2.74 -2.19 0.83
CA LEU A 87 -1.68 -1.80 -0.08
C LEU A 87 -1.07 -0.47 0.36
N ARG A 88 0.25 -0.44 0.55
CA ARG A 88 1.04 0.79 0.58
C ARG A 88 1.81 0.89 -0.73
N LEU A 89 1.56 1.96 -1.45
CA LEU A 89 2.16 2.23 -2.75
C LEU A 89 3.16 3.39 -2.64
N ALA A 90 4.35 3.15 -3.17
CA ALA A 90 5.28 4.21 -3.57
C ALA A 90 5.43 4.18 -5.10
N SER A 91 5.78 5.31 -5.70
CA SER A 91 6.09 5.37 -7.14
C SER A 91 7.58 5.53 -7.38
N ALA A 92 8.08 4.92 -8.45
CA ALA A 92 9.50 4.98 -8.83
C ALA A 92 9.83 6.19 -9.73
N GLY A 93 9.36 7.38 -9.37
CA GLY A 93 9.64 8.63 -10.11
C GLY A 93 8.76 8.89 -11.34
N THR A 94 7.74 8.07 -11.57
CA THR A 94 6.68 8.33 -12.56
C THR A 94 5.32 8.16 -11.90
N PRO A 95 4.27 8.89 -12.31
CA PRO A 95 2.91 8.61 -11.90
C PRO A 95 2.53 7.15 -12.22
N VAL A 96 1.80 6.52 -11.31
CA VAL A 96 1.31 5.14 -11.44
C VAL A 96 -0.20 5.16 -11.59
N SER A 97 -0.74 4.43 -12.58
CA SER A 97 -2.19 4.19 -12.64
C SER A 97 -2.64 3.21 -11.55
N ILE A 98 -3.67 3.58 -10.80
CA ILE A 98 -4.32 2.73 -9.79
C ILE A 98 -5.61 2.08 -10.32
N ALA A 99 -5.95 2.25 -11.59
CA ALA A 99 -7.11 1.60 -12.21
C ALA A 99 -7.25 0.09 -11.93
N PRO A 100 -6.16 -0.72 -11.91
CA PRO A 100 -6.25 -2.16 -11.60
C PRO A 100 -6.72 -2.47 -10.16
N LEU A 101 -6.69 -1.50 -9.24
CA LEU A 101 -7.15 -1.72 -7.87
C LEU A 101 -8.66 -1.98 -7.76
N ARG A 102 -9.45 -1.61 -8.79
CA ARG A 102 -10.88 -1.93 -8.88
C ARG A 102 -11.15 -3.44 -8.82
N ASP A 103 -10.19 -4.23 -9.29
CA ASP A 103 -10.29 -5.68 -9.39
C ASP A 103 -9.74 -6.41 -8.15
N LEU A 104 -9.47 -5.69 -7.06
CA LEU A 104 -9.01 -6.26 -5.79
C LEU A 104 -10.19 -6.38 -4.81
N PRO A 105 -10.91 -7.53 -4.77
CA PRO A 105 -12.22 -7.65 -4.11
C PRO A 105 -12.19 -7.51 -2.59
N ARG A 106 -11.00 -7.53 -1.98
CA ARG A 106 -10.81 -7.44 -0.53
C ARG A 106 -10.02 -6.22 -0.08
N LEU A 107 -9.63 -5.33 -1.00
CA LEU A 107 -8.85 -4.16 -0.66
C LEU A 107 -9.70 -3.21 0.19
N SER A 108 -9.28 -3.02 1.44
CA SER A 108 -9.96 -2.16 2.41
C SER A 108 -9.08 -1.05 2.96
N GLY A 109 -7.76 -1.13 2.76
CA GLY A 109 -6.80 -0.12 3.20
C GLY A 109 -5.82 0.26 2.10
N LEU A 110 -5.67 1.56 1.84
CA LEU A 110 -4.78 2.08 0.82
C LEU A 110 -3.97 3.27 1.35
N ASP A 111 -2.67 3.24 1.13
CA ASP A 111 -1.74 4.32 1.48
C ASP A 111 -0.99 4.75 0.21
N LEU A 112 -1.31 5.94 -0.31
CA LEU A 112 -0.74 6.54 -1.53
C LEU A 112 0.24 7.67 -1.21
N THR A 113 0.63 7.81 0.06
CA THR A 113 1.34 9.00 0.55
C THR A 113 2.71 9.18 -0.07
N SER A 114 3.31 8.08 -0.54
CA SER A 114 4.61 8.05 -1.22
C SER A 114 4.50 7.77 -2.72
N ALA A 115 3.29 7.80 -3.28
CA ALA A 115 3.05 7.62 -4.71
C ALA A 115 2.68 8.95 -5.38
N GLU A 116 3.12 9.11 -6.61
CA GLU A 116 2.44 9.93 -7.61
C GLU A 116 1.44 9.05 -8.35
N VAL A 117 0.20 9.51 -8.47
CA VAL A 117 -0.92 8.72 -9.00
C VAL A 117 -1.51 9.48 -10.18
N ALA A 118 -1.70 8.78 -11.29
CA ALA A 118 -2.15 9.40 -12.54
C ALA A 118 -3.67 9.65 -12.58
N ASP A 119 -4.44 8.83 -11.87
CA ASP A 119 -5.88 8.62 -11.99
C ASP A 119 -6.56 8.54 -10.61
N LEU A 120 -6.47 9.62 -9.83
CA LEU A 120 -7.06 9.69 -8.48
C LEU A 120 -8.60 9.60 -8.47
N ASP A 121 -9.26 9.83 -9.60
CA ASP A 121 -10.71 9.67 -9.77
C ASP A 121 -11.15 8.21 -9.59
N VAL A 122 -10.27 7.24 -9.83
CA VAL A 122 -10.48 5.80 -9.56
C VAL A 122 -10.90 5.54 -8.12
N LEU A 123 -10.47 6.37 -7.17
CA LEU A 123 -10.79 6.20 -5.75
C LEU A 123 -12.30 6.21 -5.47
N ALA A 124 -13.10 6.90 -6.29
CA ALA A 124 -14.55 6.94 -6.14
C ALA A 124 -15.21 5.58 -6.41
N ASP A 125 -14.55 4.70 -7.17
CA ASP A 125 -15.07 3.38 -7.57
C ASP A 125 -14.60 2.25 -6.62
N LEU A 126 -13.76 2.56 -5.63
CA LEU A 126 -13.25 1.56 -4.68
C LEU A 126 -14.23 1.37 -3.51
N ASP A 127 -15.39 0.78 -3.79
CA ASP A 127 -16.52 0.60 -2.84
C ASP A 127 -16.14 -0.12 -1.55
N GLY A 128 -15.14 -1.01 -1.60
CA GLY A 128 -14.63 -1.76 -0.45
C GLY A 128 -13.66 -0.97 0.43
N LEU A 129 -13.19 0.20 -0.01
CA LEU A 129 -12.13 0.92 0.65
C LEU A 129 -12.62 1.62 1.93
N ARG A 130 -12.04 1.22 3.07
CA ARG A 130 -12.40 1.72 4.40
C ARG A 130 -11.38 2.69 4.98
N TYR A 131 -10.11 2.51 4.63
CA TYR A 131 -9.01 3.35 5.09
C TYR A 131 -8.23 3.91 3.91
N LEU A 132 -8.03 5.23 3.91
CA LEU A 132 -7.24 5.91 2.89
C LEU A 132 -6.26 6.90 3.52
N ALA A 133 -4.98 6.78 3.18
CA ALA A 133 -3.95 7.74 3.54
C ALA A 133 -3.39 8.42 2.28
N MET A 134 -3.39 9.75 2.27
CA MET A 134 -2.87 10.56 1.17
C MET A 134 -2.27 11.87 1.67
N ARG A 135 -1.51 12.54 0.81
CA ARG A 135 -0.99 13.89 1.02
C ARG A 135 -2.04 14.97 0.73
N PRO A 136 -1.85 16.22 1.21
CA PRO A 136 -2.84 17.29 1.04
C PRO A 136 -3.22 17.60 -0.41
N ASP A 137 -2.25 17.58 -1.33
CA ASP A 137 -2.42 17.77 -2.78
C ASP A 137 -3.32 16.69 -3.38
N GLN A 138 -3.09 15.43 -3.01
CA GLN A 138 -3.89 14.29 -3.49
C GLN A 138 -5.34 14.38 -3.00
N TRP A 139 -5.55 14.71 -1.71
CA TRP A 139 -6.91 14.91 -1.17
C TRP A 139 -7.67 16.03 -1.89
N GLN A 140 -6.98 17.10 -2.30
CA GLN A 140 -7.59 18.21 -3.05
C GLN A 140 -7.94 17.82 -4.49
N ALA A 141 -7.18 16.91 -5.10
CA ALA A 141 -7.35 16.47 -6.47
C ALA A 141 -8.26 15.24 -6.63
N SER A 142 -8.71 14.62 -5.54
CA SER A 142 -9.49 13.39 -5.54
C SER A 142 -10.95 13.61 -5.11
N THR A 143 -11.83 12.71 -5.54
CA THR A 143 -13.11 12.48 -4.85
C THR A 143 -12.94 11.27 -3.93
N PRO A 144 -13.09 11.41 -2.60
CA PRO A 144 -12.94 10.29 -1.67
C PRO A 144 -13.98 9.18 -1.91
N PRO A 145 -13.64 7.90 -1.68
CA PRO A 145 -14.59 6.81 -1.74
C PRO A 145 -15.74 7.00 -0.72
N PRO A 146 -16.98 6.63 -1.09
CA PRO A 146 -18.15 6.87 -0.26
C PRO A 146 -18.18 6.04 1.04
N ALA A 147 -17.47 4.90 1.08
CA ALA A 147 -17.50 3.95 2.19
C ALA A 147 -16.35 4.12 3.22
N LEU A 148 -15.59 5.21 3.13
CA LEU A 148 -14.46 5.48 4.03
C LEU A 148 -14.91 5.53 5.49
N ALA A 149 -14.28 4.68 6.31
CA ALA A 149 -14.45 4.65 7.75
C ALA A 149 -13.34 5.44 8.47
N ALA A 150 -12.18 5.58 7.83
CA ALA A 150 -11.03 6.30 8.36
C ALA A 150 -10.21 6.93 7.24
N ALA A 151 -9.70 8.13 7.49
CA ALA A 151 -8.86 8.85 6.56
C ALA A 151 -7.62 9.40 7.28
N SER A 152 -6.50 9.46 6.58
CA SER A 152 -5.26 10.06 7.09
C SER A 152 -4.72 11.11 6.11
N LEU A 153 -4.59 12.34 6.60
CA LEU A 153 -3.86 13.41 5.95
C LEU A 153 -2.39 13.34 6.37
N LYS A 154 -1.52 12.81 5.50
CA LYS A 154 -0.08 12.71 5.79
C LYS A 154 0.68 13.89 5.16
N GLY A 155 1.41 14.61 5.99
CA GLY A 155 2.24 15.72 5.56
C GLY A 155 2.20 16.87 6.57
N THR A 156 2.96 17.92 6.29
CA THR A 156 2.99 19.11 7.14
C THR A 156 1.81 20.00 6.79
N VAL A 157 0.81 20.05 7.67
CA VAL A 157 -0.34 20.93 7.57
C VAL A 157 -0.57 21.67 8.89
N THR A 158 -1.15 22.86 8.83
CA THR A 158 -1.58 23.55 10.05
C THR A 158 -2.74 22.81 10.69
N LEU A 159 -2.90 22.94 12.01
CA LEU A 159 -4.03 22.35 12.73
C LEU A 159 -5.38 22.81 12.14
N GLY A 160 -5.51 24.10 11.83
CA GLY A 160 -6.74 24.63 11.22
C GLY A 160 -7.02 24.04 9.83
N ALA A 161 -5.99 23.78 9.02
CA ALA A 161 -6.17 23.10 7.74
C ALA A 161 -6.59 21.64 7.92
N ALA A 162 -5.98 20.92 8.88
CA ALA A 162 -6.37 19.55 9.20
C ALA A 162 -7.82 19.45 9.71
N ILE A 163 -8.27 20.39 10.54
CA ILE A 163 -9.66 20.45 11.03
C ILE A 163 -10.63 20.69 9.86
N ARG A 164 -10.35 21.67 8.98
CA ARG A 164 -11.22 21.93 7.81
C ARG A 164 -11.30 20.73 6.88
N TRP A 165 -10.17 20.06 6.64
CA TRP A 165 -10.13 18.82 5.86
C TRP A 165 -10.99 17.74 6.51
N ALA A 166 -10.87 17.52 7.82
CA ALA A 166 -11.68 16.53 8.53
C ALA A 166 -13.18 16.83 8.48
N VAL A 167 -13.57 18.10 8.64
CA VAL A 167 -14.97 18.55 8.48
C VAL A 167 -15.47 18.30 7.05
N GLY A 168 -14.64 18.55 6.03
CA GLY A 168 -14.99 18.29 4.63
C GLY A 168 -15.28 16.82 4.31
N LEU A 169 -14.75 15.88 5.11
CA LEU A 169 -15.04 14.45 5.01
C LEU A 169 -16.23 14.02 5.89
N GLY A 170 -16.91 14.96 6.55
CA GLY A 170 -18.00 14.66 7.49
C GLY A 170 -17.55 14.21 8.88
N GLY A 171 -16.28 14.42 9.24
CA GLY A 171 -15.74 14.07 10.56
C GLY A 171 -16.26 14.99 11.66
N ASP A 172 -16.63 14.40 12.81
CA ASP A 172 -16.92 15.14 14.04
C ASP A 172 -15.62 15.74 14.62
N THR A 173 -15.57 17.06 14.72
CA THR A 173 -14.42 17.80 15.24
C THR A 173 -14.62 18.31 16.67
N GLY A 174 -15.68 17.89 17.36
CA GLY A 174 -15.92 18.22 18.76
C GLY A 174 -14.86 17.66 19.72
N ASN A 175 -14.16 16.59 19.33
CA ASN A 175 -13.13 15.91 20.12
C ASN A 175 -11.76 15.90 19.43
N VAL A 176 -11.33 17.03 18.84
CA VAL A 176 -9.99 17.14 18.25
C VAL A 176 -8.92 17.10 19.34
N VAL A 177 -8.17 16.01 19.40
CA VAL A 177 -7.01 15.87 20.30
C VAL A 177 -5.72 16.12 19.51
N ARG A 178 -4.92 17.07 19.96
CA ARG A 178 -3.58 17.31 19.43
C ARG A 178 -2.56 16.57 20.28
N HIS A 179 -1.92 15.56 19.70
CA HIS A 179 -0.71 14.96 20.26
C HIS A 179 0.52 15.58 19.61
N SER A 180 1.46 16.06 20.43
CA SER A 180 2.78 16.49 19.98
C SER A 180 3.84 15.71 20.74
N GLY A 181 4.81 15.14 20.02
CA GLY A 181 5.95 14.46 20.60
C GLY A 181 7.13 14.49 19.62
N HIS A 182 8.34 14.44 20.17
CA HIS A 182 9.54 14.16 19.38
C HIS A 182 9.68 12.64 19.32
N VAL A 183 9.62 12.07 18.12
CA VAL A 183 10.06 10.68 17.92
C VAL A 183 11.58 10.73 17.88
N THR A 184 12.22 10.51 19.04
CA THR A 184 13.67 10.29 19.15
C THR A 184 14.01 8.86 18.77
#